data_AF-A0A535R497-F1
#
_entry.id   AF-A0A535R497-F1
#
_cell.length_a   1.000
_cell.length_b   1.000
_cell.length_c   1.000
_cell.angle_alpha   90.00
_cell.angle_beta   90.00
_cell.angle_gamma   90.00
#
_symmetry.space_group_name_H-M   'P 1'
#
loop_
_entity.id
_entity.type
_entity.pdbx_description
1 polymer ?
#
loop_
_entity_poly.entity_id
_entity_poly.type
_entity_poly.pdbx_seq_one_letter_code
_entity_poly.pdbx_strand_id
1 'polypeptide(L)'
;MELLQEARALYQAGEMHDALEVAQAACERKPKDAEAWWLLGCINRYTGLPGASDDAFRRAAQLSKKRPAPVRVTGKRFRELLDQAREGLSKDSDLRLKATRLKVEPLPTLEAVKAGVSPDAPTLRKRQPEDLLVLFQVNLENRCGSETELSRLLGRTLTRA
;
A
#
# COMPACT_ATOMS: atom_id res chain seq x y z
N MET A 1 20.95 9.28 8.23
CA MET A 1 19.53 9.35 8.63
C MET A 1 18.84 10.40 7.79
N GLU A 2 19.53 11.52 7.51
CA GLU A 2 19.28 12.50 6.43
C GLU A 2 18.61 11.90 5.17
N LEU A 3 19.34 11.11 4.35
CA LEU A 3 18.82 10.61 3.06
C LEU A 3 17.50 9.82 3.18
N LEU A 4 17.32 9.00 4.21
CA LEU A 4 16.08 8.23 4.38
C LEU A 4 14.90 9.15 4.72
N GLN A 5 15.13 10.18 5.53
CA GLN A 5 14.10 11.16 5.89
C GLN A 5 13.75 12.04 4.70
N GLU A 6 14.75 12.47 3.94
CA GLU A 6 14.59 13.24 2.71
C GLU A 6 13.81 12.45 1.65
N ALA A 7 14.22 11.21 1.35
CA ALA A 7 13.48 10.34 0.44
C ALA A 7 12.03 10.16 0.89
N ARG A 8 11.80 10.04 2.20
CA ARG A 8 10.44 9.94 2.76
C ARG A 8 9.65 11.22 2.58
N ALA A 9 10.26 12.38 2.78
CA ALA A 9 9.62 13.68 2.58
C ALA A 9 9.20 13.86 1.12
N LEU A 10 10.10 13.58 0.17
CA LEU A 10 9.81 13.61 -1.28
C LEU A 10 8.69 12.63 -1.65
N TYR A 11 8.75 11.41 -1.11
CA TYR A 11 7.71 10.39 -1.32
C TYR A 11 6.33 10.85 -0.82
N GLN A 12 6.25 11.45 0.37
CA GLN A 12 4.99 11.99 0.90
C GLN A 12 4.53 13.25 0.16
N ALA A 13 5.45 14.02 -0.43
CA ALA A 13 5.14 15.17 -1.27
C ALA A 13 4.70 14.77 -2.70
N GLY A 14 4.81 13.49 -3.07
CA GLY A 14 4.47 13.01 -4.40
C GLY A 14 5.54 13.23 -5.47
N GLU A 15 6.75 13.64 -5.07
CA GLU A 15 7.90 13.82 -5.97
C GLU A 15 8.66 12.51 -6.13
N MET A 16 8.04 11.57 -6.87
CA MET A 16 8.46 10.16 -6.90
C MET A 16 9.81 9.91 -7.57
N HIS A 17 10.18 10.73 -8.57
CA HIS A 17 11.47 10.59 -9.25
C HIS A 17 12.61 11.03 -8.34
N ASP A 18 12.50 12.21 -7.71
CA ASP A 18 13.49 12.68 -6.74
C ASP A 18 13.55 11.73 -5.53
N ALA A 19 12.41 11.26 -5.04
CA ALA A 19 12.36 10.28 -3.96
C ALA A 19 13.11 8.99 -4.32
N LEU A 20 13.02 8.54 -5.58
CA LEU A 20 13.69 7.34 -6.06
C LEU A 20 15.21 7.50 -6.00
N GLU A 21 15.75 8.61 -6.51
CA GLU A 21 17.19 8.88 -6.51
C GLU A 21 17.73 8.92 -5.07
N VAL A 22 17.07 9.65 -4.18
CA VAL A 22 17.49 9.77 -2.77
C VAL A 22 17.34 8.43 -2.03
N ALA A 23 16.28 7.65 -2.31
CA ALA A 23 16.09 6.34 -1.70
C ALA A 23 17.17 5.33 -2.14
N GLN A 24 17.57 5.34 -3.41
CA GLN A 24 18.68 4.53 -3.92
C GLN A 24 19.98 4.89 -3.18
N ALA A 25 20.31 6.18 -3.09
CA ALA A 25 21.47 6.64 -2.33
C ALA A 25 21.41 6.26 -0.84
N ALA A 26 20.22 6.29 -0.22
CA ALA A 26 20.02 5.84 1.15
C ALA A 26 20.34 4.34 1.33
N CYS A 27 19.88 3.50 0.39
CA CYS A 27 20.18 2.07 0.36
C CYS A 27 21.67 1.79 0.15
N GLU A 28 22.34 2.51 -0.76
CA GLU A 28 23.78 2.37 -1.02
C GLU A 28 24.62 2.77 0.20
N ARG A 29 24.26 3.91 0.83
CA ARG A 29 24.97 4.41 2.00
C ARG A 29 24.77 3.52 3.22
N LYS A 30 23.62 2.87 3.34
CA LYS A 30 23.27 1.98 4.45
C LYS A 30 22.64 0.67 3.95
N PRO A 31 23.44 -0.26 3.40
CA PRO A 31 22.91 -1.47 2.74
C PRO A 31 22.24 -2.47 3.69
N LYS A 32 22.39 -2.28 5.02
CA LYS A 32 21.74 -3.09 6.06
C LYS A 32 20.52 -2.38 6.70
N ASP A 33 20.13 -1.22 6.20
CA ASP A 33 18.94 -0.50 6.68
C ASP A 33 17.68 -1.05 6.00
N ALA A 34 16.93 -1.88 6.73
CA ALA A 34 15.69 -2.48 6.22
C ALA A 34 14.64 -1.42 5.82
N GLU A 35 14.64 -0.25 6.47
CA GLU A 35 13.66 0.80 6.20
C GLU A 35 13.94 1.53 4.90
N ALA A 36 15.22 1.72 4.56
CA ALA A 36 15.62 2.28 3.27
C ALA A 36 15.16 1.38 2.12
N TRP A 37 15.42 0.07 2.23
CA TRP A 37 14.96 -0.90 1.24
C TRP A 37 13.43 -0.98 1.15
N TRP A 38 12.74 -0.88 2.28
CA TRP A 38 11.28 -0.83 2.29
C TRP A 38 10.73 0.39 1.54
N LEU A 39 11.26 1.58 1.84
CA LEU A 39 10.83 2.82 1.22
C LEU A 39 11.13 2.81 -0.29
N LEU A 40 12.31 2.32 -0.70
CA LEU A 40 12.64 2.12 -2.11
C LEU A 40 11.65 1.18 -2.80
N GLY A 41 11.22 0.11 -2.12
CA GLY A 41 10.16 -0.78 -2.59
C GLY A 41 8.84 -0.06 -2.85
N CYS A 42 8.40 0.79 -1.92
CA CYS A 42 7.19 1.61 -2.09
C CYS A 42 7.32 2.60 -3.26
N ILE A 43 8.45 3.31 -3.37
CA ILE A 43 8.68 4.32 -4.42
C ILE A 43 8.72 3.65 -5.81
N ASN A 44 9.39 2.50 -5.93
CA ASN A 44 9.46 1.74 -7.19
C ASN A 44 8.08 1.32 -7.72
N ARG A 45 7.05 1.21 -6.86
CA ARG A 45 5.68 0.96 -7.33
C ARG A 45 5.10 2.17 -8.05
N TYR A 46 5.39 3.37 -7.57
CA TYR A 46 4.93 4.61 -8.19
C TYR A 46 5.69 4.95 -9.47
N THR A 47 6.97 4.59 -9.57
CA THR A 47 7.80 4.86 -10.74
C THR A 47 7.69 3.80 -11.84
N GLY A 48 6.75 2.84 -11.72
CA GLY A 48 6.49 1.84 -12.75
C GLY A 48 7.53 0.72 -12.81
N LEU A 49 8.25 0.47 -11.71
CA LEU A 49 9.33 -0.53 -11.60
C LEU A 49 8.93 -1.69 -10.65
N PRO A 50 7.89 -2.49 -10.97
CA PRO A 50 7.37 -3.50 -10.04
C PRO A 50 8.39 -4.61 -9.71
N GLY A 51 9.26 -5.00 -10.64
CA GLY A 51 10.31 -5.99 -10.36
C GLY A 51 11.33 -5.48 -9.34
N ALA A 52 11.86 -4.27 -9.55
CA ALA A 52 12.78 -3.62 -8.61
C ALA A 52 12.13 -3.36 -7.25
N SER A 53 10.81 -3.09 -7.23
CA SER A 53 10.04 -3.00 -6.00
C SER A 53 10.05 -4.31 -5.21
N ASP A 54 9.76 -5.44 -5.86
CA ASP A 54 9.74 -6.75 -5.20
C ASP A 54 11.12 -7.17 -4.68
N ASP A 55 12.19 -6.85 -5.40
CA ASP A 55 13.55 -7.11 -4.94
C ASP A 55 13.94 -6.25 -3.74
N ALA A 56 13.57 -4.97 -3.73
CA ALA A 56 13.78 -4.09 -2.58
C ALA A 56 13.01 -4.57 -1.34
N PHE A 57 11.75 -4.99 -1.51
CA PHE A 57 10.97 -5.56 -0.41
C PHE A 57 11.57 -6.87 0.12
N ARG A 58 12.04 -7.75 -0.76
CA ARG A 58 12.71 -8.99 -0.37
C ARG A 58 13.98 -8.70 0.43
N ARG A 59 14.73 -7.67 0.03
CA ARG A 59 15.91 -7.22 0.76
C ARG A 59 15.55 -6.68 2.15
N ALA A 60 14.50 -5.86 2.26
CA ALA A 60 14.00 -5.39 3.55
C ALA A 60 13.60 -6.55 4.48
N ALA A 61 12.92 -7.56 3.93
CA ALA A 61 12.47 -8.75 4.68
C ALA A 61 13.63 -9.63 5.17
N GLN A 62 14.72 -9.74 4.40
CA GLN A 62 15.94 -10.42 4.84
C GLN A 62 16.60 -9.72 6.04
N LEU A 63 16.47 -8.39 6.12
CA LEU A 63 17.11 -7.57 7.15
C LEU A 63 16.24 -7.41 8.41
N SER A 64 14.92 -7.50 8.30
CA SER A 64 14.00 -7.29 9.43
C SER A 64 12.74 -8.14 9.32
N LYS A 65 12.48 -8.96 10.36
CA LYS A 65 11.23 -9.72 10.50
C LYS A 65 9.98 -8.84 10.64
N LYS A 66 10.14 -7.56 10.98
CA LYS A 66 9.02 -6.59 11.09
C LYS A 66 8.55 -6.09 9.71
N ARG A 67 9.31 -6.33 8.66
CA ARG A 67 9.03 -5.92 7.28
C ARG A 67 8.92 -7.18 6.40
N PRO A 68 7.87 -8.02 6.53
CA PRO A 68 7.75 -9.21 5.71
C PRO A 68 7.68 -8.83 4.23
N ALA A 69 8.13 -9.73 3.35
CA ALA A 69 7.95 -9.55 1.92
C ALA A 69 6.44 -9.50 1.62
N PRO A 70 5.94 -8.47 0.91
CA PRO A 70 4.53 -8.36 0.56
C PRO A 70 4.03 -9.59 -0.19
N VAL A 71 2.81 -10.02 0.12
CA VAL A 71 2.06 -10.92 -0.76
C VAL A 71 1.67 -10.17 -2.02
N ARG A 72 1.75 -10.83 -3.18
CA ARG A 72 1.23 -10.30 -4.45
C ARG A 72 0.16 -11.25 -4.97
N VAL A 73 -1.03 -10.71 -5.25
CA VAL A 73 -2.12 -11.46 -5.85
C VAL A 73 -2.58 -10.77 -7.14
N THR A 74 -3.18 -11.53 -8.05
CA THR A 74 -3.77 -10.91 -9.24
C THR A 74 -4.97 -10.05 -8.83
N GLY A 75 -5.31 -9.03 -9.63
CA GLY A 75 -6.50 -8.22 -9.36
C GLY A 75 -7.80 -9.04 -9.34
N LYS A 76 -7.86 -10.15 -10.10
CA LYS A 76 -8.97 -11.12 -10.00
C LYS A 76 -9.00 -11.78 -8.62
N ARG A 77 -7.86 -12.32 -8.18
CA ARG A 77 -7.77 -12.99 -6.86
C ARG A 77 -8.06 -12.02 -5.72
N PHE A 78 -7.58 -10.78 -5.80
CA PHE A 78 -7.88 -9.74 -4.81
C PHE A 78 -9.39 -9.49 -4.68
N ARG A 79 -10.11 -9.42 -5.81
CA ARG A 79 -11.58 -9.25 -5.80
C ARG A 79 -12.29 -10.46 -5.18
N GLU A 80 -11.85 -11.68 -5.50
CA GLU A 80 -12.40 -12.89 -4.86
C GLU A 80 -12.23 -12.86 -3.33
N LEU A 81 -11.06 -12.47 -2.84
CA LEU A 81 -10.80 -12.33 -1.41
C LEU A 81 -11.63 -11.20 -0.78
N LEU A 82 -11.85 -10.11 -1.52
CA LEU A 82 -12.69 -9.01 -1.08
C LEU A 82 -14.16 -9.45 -0.95
N ASP A 83 -14.68 -10.19 -1.92
CA ASP A 83 -16.05 -10.71 -1.88
C ASP A 83 -16.25 -11.69 -0.73
N GLN A 84 -15.30 -12.62 -0.52
CA GLN A 84 -15.29 -13.51 0.65
C GLN A 84 -15.25 -12.72 1.97
N ALA A 85 -14.45 -11.66 2.04
CA ALA A 85 -14.39 -10.80 3.22
C ALA A 85 -15.71 -10.05 3.48
N ARG A 86 -16.48 -9.72 2.42
CA ARG A 86 -17.80 -9.10 2.52
C ARG A 86 -18.86 -10.09 3.01
N GLU A 87 -18.85 -11.31 2.51
CA GLU A 87 -19.76 -12.39 2.93
C GLU A 87 -19.62 -12.69 4.43
N GLY A 88 -18.42 -12.53 4.98
CA GLY A 88 -18.13 -12.71 6.41
C GLY A 88 -18.51 -11.52 7.31
N LEU A 89 -19.11 -10.44 6.79
CA LEU A 89 -19.43 -9.25 7.60
C LEU A 89 -20.66 -9.46 8.49
N SER A 90 -20.64 -8.79 9.65
CA SER A 90 -21.84 -8.61 10.49
C SER A 90 -22.93 -7.85 9.72
N LYS A 91 -24.21 -8.09 10.05
CA LYS A 91 -25.36 -7.34 9.49
C LYS A 91 -25.17 -5.82 9.50
N ASP A 92 -24.67 -5.25 10.60
CA ASP A 92 -24.50 -3.80 10.73
C ASP A 92 -23.43 -3.24 9.79
N SER A 93 -22.33 -3.98 9.60
CA SER A 93 -21.26 -3.61 8.67
C SER A 93 -21.68 -3.79 7.21
N ASP A 94 -22.45 -4.84 6.91
CA ASP A 94 -23.03 -5.06 5.59
C ASP A 94 -23.99 -3.93 5.22
N LEU A 95 -24.90 -3.54 6.12
CA LEU A 95 -25.82 -2.43 5.91
C LEU A 95 -25.10 -1.09 5.63
N ARG A 96 -24.02 -0.80 6.36
CA ARG A 96 -23.21 0.41 6.13
C ARG A 96 -22.59 0.41 4.74
N LEU A 97 -22.02 -0.72 4.32
CA LEU A 97 -21.35 -0.84 3.04
C LEU A 97 -22.31 -0.97 1.86
N LYS A 98 -23.57 -1.35 2.09
CA LYS A 98 -24.56 -1.49 1.03
C LYS A 98 -24.80 -0.20 0.25
N ALA A 99 -24.67 0.96 0.91
CA ALA A 99 -24.76 2.28 0.30
C ALA A 99 -23.40 2.84 -0.19
N THR A 100 -22.30 2.13 0.09
CA THR A 100 -20.94 2.56 -0.26
C THR A 100 -20.51 1.90 -1.56
N ARG A 101 -20.19 2.70 -2.58
CA ARG A 101 -19.53 2.20 -3.78
C ARG A 101 -18.10 1.77 -3.45
N LEU A 102 -17.74 0.55 -3.79
CA LEU A 102 -16.38 0.05 -3.63
C LEU A 102 -15.62 0.18 -4.95
N LYS A 103 -14.41 0.73 -4.90
CA LYS A 103 -13.46 0.76 -6.02
C LYS A 103 -12.13 0.17 -5.57
N VAL A 104 -11.50 -0.63 -6.43
CA VAL A 104 -10.15 -1.13 -6.19
C VAL A 104 -9.21 -0.43 -7.17
N GLU A 105 -8.16 0.15 -6.63
CA GLU A 105 -7.07 0.75 -7.38
C GLU A 105 -5.74 0.17 -6.88
N PRO A 106 -4.66 0.17 -7.68
CA PRO A 106 -3.37 -0.31 -7.20
C PRO A 106 -2.83 0.59 -6.08
N LEU A 107 -2.81 1.91 -6.31
CA LEU A 107 -2.23 2.94 -5.44
C LEU A 107 -3.05 4.24 -5.51
N PRO A 108 -2.92 5.14 -4.51
CA PRO A 108 -3.33 6.53 -4.64
C PRO A 108 -2.74 7.16 -5.92
N THR A 109 -3.47 8.07 -6.57
CA THR A 109 -2.91 8.82 -7.70
C THR A 109 -1.92 9.87 -7.20
N LEU A 110 -0.99 10.32 -8.05
CA LEU A 110 -0.02 11.35 -7.65
C LEU A 110 -0.70 12.66 -7.27
N GLU A 111 -1.80 13.01 -7.94
CA GLU A 111 -2.60 14.19 -7.61
C GLU A 111 -3.21 14.06 -6.22
N ALA A 112 -3.69 12.87 -5.85
CA ALA A 112 -4.22 12.62 -4.51
C ALA A 112 -3.12 12.71 -3.45
N VAL A 113 -1.92 12.20 -3.74
CA VAL A 113 -0.76 12.31 -2.85
C VAL A 113 -0.35 13.77 -2.65
N LYS A 114 -0.23 14.53 -3.74
CA LYS A 114 0.06 15.98 -3.71
C LYS A 114 -1.04 16.77 -2.98
N ALA A 115 -2.27 16.27 -2.96
CA ALA A 115 -3.38 16.83 -2.18
C ALA A 115 -3.41 16.36 -0.70
N GLY A 116 -2.39 15.63 -0.23
CA GLY A 116 -2.21 15.23 1.17
C GLY A 116 -2.70 13.82 1.52
N VAL A 117 -3.14 13.01 0.55
CA VAL A 117 -3.41 11.58 0.79
C VAL A 117 -2.07 10.87 0.99
N SER A 118 -1.91 10.13 2.09
CA SER A 118 -0.69 9.34 2.27
C SER A 118 -0.51 8.34 1.12
N PRO A 119 0.67 8.26 0.48
CA PRO A 119 0.94 7.32 -0.60
C PRO A 119 0.89 5.85 -0.15
N ASP A 120 0.99 5.58 1.17
CA ASP A 120 0.86 4.26 1.81
C ASP A 120 -0.56 4.00 2.37
N ALA A 121 -1.53 4.87 2.09
CA ALA A 121 -2.89 4.73 2.59
C ALA A 121 -3.50 3.39 2.12
N PRO A 122 -4.13 2.59 3.01
CA PRO A 122 -4.78 1.34 2.61
C PRO A 122 -6.12 1.60 1.90
N THR A 123 -6.78 2.71 2.25
CA THR A 123 -8.06 3.13 1.69
C THR A 123 -8.16 4.64 1.58
N LEU A 124 -9.09 5.11 0.75
CA LEU A 124 -9.53 6.50 0.68
C LEU A 124 -11.05 6.53 0.59
N ARG A 125 -11.72 7.24 1.49
CA ARG A 125 -13.18 7.43 1.44
C ARG A 125 -13.53 8.84 0.99
N LYS A 126 -14.35 8.96 -0.05
CA LYS A 126 -14.94 10.21 -0.54
C LYS A 126 -16.44 10.15 -0.28
N ARG A 127 -17.01 11.15 0.38
CA ARG A 127 -18.46 11.18 0.73
C ARG A 127 -19.33 11.93 -0.27
N GLN A 128 -18.72 12.60 -1.24
CA GLN A 128 -19.40 13.39 -2.28
C GLN A 128 -18.72 13.14 -3.64
N PRO A 129 -19.49 13.13 -4.75
CA PRO A 129 -20.96 13.25 -4.83
C PRO A 129 -21.71 11.99 -4.37
N GLU A 130 -21.01 10.87 -4.23
CA GLU A 130 -21.51 9.60 -3.68
C GLU A 130 -20.53 9.06 -2.63
N ASP A 131 -20.99 8.17 -1.76
CA ASP A 131 -20.11 7.51 -0.79
C ASP A 131 -19.26 6.44 -1.49
N LEU A 132 -18.01 6.78 -1.79
CA LEU A 132 -17.04 5.95 -2.47
C LEU A 132 -15.92 5.57 -1.50
N LEU A 133 -15.68 4.27 -1.33
CA LEU A 133 -14.50 3.74 -0.67
C LEU A 133 -13.57 3.11 -1.72
N VAL A 134 -12.39 3.70 -1.86
CA VAL A 134 -11.30 3.15 -2.67
C VAL A 134 -10.41 2.30 -1.77
N LEU A 135 -10.16 1.05 -2.16
CA LEU A 135 -9.15 0.17 -1.57
C LEU A 135 -7.92 0.16 -2.46
N PHE A 136 -6.75 0.36 -1.86
CA PHE A 136 -5.48 0.37 -2.58
C PHE A 136 -4.81 -1.00 -2.46
N GLN A 137 -4.97 -1.83 -3.49
CA GLN A 137 -4.54 -3.23 -3.51
C GLN A 137 -3.06 -3.36 -3.14
N VAL A 138 -2.17 -2.61 -3.79
CA VAL A 138 -0.72 -2.72 -3.56
C VAL A 138 -0.37 -2.33 -2.13
N ASN A 139 -1.02 -1.30 -1.57
CA ASN A 139 -0.78 -0.86 -0.19
C ASN A 139 -1.31 -1.84 0.85
N LEU A 140 -2.42 -2.53 0.57
CA LEU A 140 -2.95 -3.60 1.42
C LEU A 140 -2.06 -4.84 1.37
N GLU A 141 -1.62 -5.23 0.17
CA GLU A 141 -0.63 -6.29 -0.05
C GLU A 141 0.70 -6.01 0.68
N ASN A 142 1.19 -4.77 0.65
CA ASN A 142 2.40 -4.34 1.36
C ASN A 142 2.29 -4.53 2.89
N ARG A 143 1.10 -4.75 3.45
CA ARG A 143 0.92 -4.93 4.90
C ARG A 143 0.81 -6.40 5.30
N CYS A 144 0.92 -7.32 4.34
CA CYS A 144 0.66 -8.74 4.54
C CYS A 144 1.78 -9.58 3.93
N GLY A 145 2.26 -10.57 4.67
CA GLY A 145 3.24 -11.55 4.18
C GLY A 145 2.59 -12.79 3.55
N SER A 146 1.26 -12.91 3.59
CA SER A 146 0.52 -14.04 3.02
C SER A 146 -0.89 -13.67 2.60
N GLU A 147 -1.49 -14.49 1.75
CA GLU A 147 -2.88 -14.32 1.32
C GLU A 147 -3.87 -14.43 2.50
N THR A 148 -3.59 -15.31 3.47
CA THR A 148 -4.39 -15.45 4.69
C THR A 148 -4.38 -14.16 5.51
N GLU A 149 -3.23 -13.50 5.64
CA GLU A 149 -3.15 -12.20 6.30
C GLU A 149 -3.89 -11.11 5.53
N LEU A 150 -3.80 -11.13 4.20
CA LEU A 150 -4.52 -10.19 3.34
C LEU A 150 -6.03 -10.33 3.48
N SER A 151 -6.56 -11.56 3.43
CA SER A 151 -7.98 -11.83 3.65
C SER A 151 -8.49 -11.28 4.99
N ARG A 152 -7.74 -11.52 6.08
CA ARG A 152 -8.06 -10.97 7.41
C ARG A 152 -8.01 -9.44 7.43
N LEU A 153 -7.03 -8.84 6.76
CA LEU A 153 -6.91 -7.37 6.68
C LEU A 153 -8.07 -6.76 5.91
N LEU A 154 -8.52 -7.38 4.82
CA LEU A 154 -9.68 -6.93 4.05
C LEU A 154 -10.95 -6.93 4.91
N GLY A 155 -11.23 -8.02 5.65
CA GLY A 155 -12.38 -8.06 6.55
C GLY A 155 -12.37 -6.97 7.63
N ARG A 156 -11.19 -6.72 8.23
CA ARG A 156 -11.01 -5.62 9.20
C ARG A 156 -11.20 -4.24 8.57
N THR A 157 -10.68 -4.05 7.35
CA THR A 157 -10.78 -2.79 6.61
C THR A 157 -12.24 -2.48 6.29
N LEU A 158 -12.99 -3.47 5.81
CA LEU A 158 -14.41 -3.33 5.51
C LEU A 158 -15.26 -3.09 6.77
N THR A 159 -14.95 -3.75 7.88
CA THR A 159 -15.66 -3.53 9.15
C THR A 159 -15.50 -2.09 9.67
N ARG A 160 -14.35 -1.46 9.41
CA ARG A 160 -14.01 -0.11 9.88
C ARG A 160 -14.40 1.00 8.89
N ALA A 161 -14.71 0.64 7.65
CA ALA A 161 -15.20 1.57 6.63
C ALA A 161 -16.61 2.08 6.97
#